data_AF-A0A7V9BIQ6-F1
#
_entry.id   AF-A0A7V9BIQ6-F1
#
_cell.length_a   1.000
_cell.length_b   1.000
_cell.length_c   1.000
_cell.angle_alpha   90.00
_cell.angle_beta   90.00
_cell.angle_gamma   90.00
#
_symmetry.space_group_name_H-M   'P 1'
#
loop_
_entity.id
_entity.type
_entity.pdbx_description
1 polymer ?
#
loop_
_entity_poly.entity_id
_entity_poly.type
_entity_poly.pdbx_seq_one_letter_code
_entity_poly.pdbx_strand_id
1 'polypeptide(L)'
;MDERAHDILQHLQTSQFRDISGTQIVATIPVSEGLVNMALSASLPPGAPVRSVAIHPEAGDRFSVRIVPRMSLLPAMTLRLLVEEQPRLPDSPVLVLRLVTLSGLFGLAGGAIAGMLPPGVRLDGERILVDLRTIAAQHGQARVLDYLTKLHVGTEDGRVVVHVEGVIN
;
A
#
# COMPACT_ATOMS: atom_id res chain seq x y z
N MET A 1 17.32 5.49 15.12
CA MET A 1 16.31 6.26 15.88
C MET A 1 16.70 6.18 17.34
N ASP A 2 16.59 7.29 18.05
CA ASP A 2 16.91 7.38 19.48
C ASP A 2 15.90 6.55 20.29
N GLU A 3 16.37 5.69 21.19
CA GLU A 3 15.54 4.74 21.97
C GLU A 3 14.44 5.48 22.76
N ARG A 4 14.77 6.68 23.22
CA ARG A 4 13.86 7.62 23.90
C ARG A 4 12.69 8.08 23.04
N ALA A 5 12.91 8.30 21.74
CA ALA A 5 11.84 8.72 20.84
C ALA A 5 10.83 7.59 20.63
N HIS A 6 11.29 6.35 20.61
CA HIS A 6 10.42 5.18 20.54
C HIS A 6 9.57 5.04 21.80
N ASP A 7 10.17 5.20 22.97
CA ASP A 7 9.47 5.11 24.26
C ASP A 7 8.39 6.20 24.41
N ILE A 8 8.69 7.43 24.00
CA ILE A 8 7.72 8.53 24.01
C ILE A 8 6.55 8.23 23.05
N LEU A 9 6.83 7.71 21.85
CA LEU A 9 5.78 7.34 20.90
C LEU A 9 4.90 6.21 21.42
N GLN A 10 5.49 5.19 22.05
CA GLN A 10 4.73 4.12 22.69
C GLN A 10 3.87 4.66 23.84
N HIS A 11 4.42 5.53 24.68
CA HIS A 11 3.67 6.15 25.78
C HIS A 11 2.46 6.93 25.26
N LEU A 12 2.67 7.78 24.25
CA LEU A 12 1.59 8.54 23.61
C LEU A 12 0.54 7.63 22.96
N GLN A 13 0.94 6.53 22.32
CA GLN A 13 0.00 5.55 21.78
C GLN A 13 -0.85 4.90 22.89
N THR A 14 -0.24 4.57 24.03
CA THR A 14 -0.96 4.00 25.18
C THR A 14 -1.89 5.00 25.86
N SER A 15 -1.56 6.29 25.87
CA SER A 15 -2.43 7.36 26.37
C SER A 15 -3.48 7.84 25.35
N GLN A 16 -3.59 7.15 24.20
CA GLN A 16 -4.42 7.54 23.05
C GLN A 16 -4.18 8.98 22.60
N PHE A 17 -2.93 9.44 22.72
CA PHE A 17 -2.48 10.77 22.38
C PHE A 17 -3.19 11.91 23.13
N ARG A 18 -3.84 11.62 24.27
CA ARG A 18 -4.56 12.62 25.07
C ARG A 18 -3.67 13.80 25.47
N ASP A 19 -2.40 13.53 25.76
CA ASP A 19 -1.43 14.54 26.19
C ASP A 19 -1.06 15.54 25.08
N ILE A 20 -1.43 15.24 23.83
CA ILE A 20 -1.21 16.10 22.67
C ILE A 20 -2.52 16.38 21.90
N SER A 21 -3.67 16.27 22.59
CA SER A 21 -4.97 16.67 22.04
C SER A 21 -4.94 18.12 21.53
N GLY A 22 -5.61 18.37 20.41
CA GLY A 22 -5.59 19.63 19.66
C GLY A 22 -4.45 19.75 18.64
N THR A 23 -3.54 18.76 18.57
CA THR A 23 -2.43 18.78 17.60
C THR A 23 -2.92 18.53 16.18
N GLN A 24 -2.47 19.37 15.25
CA GLN A 24 -2.59 19.15 13.82
C GLN A 24 -1.27 18.63 13.26
N ILE A 25 -1.33 17.52 12.52
CA ILE A 25 -0.17 16.91 11.88
C ILE A 25 -0.34 17.01 10.38
N VAL A 26 0.67 17.58 9.71
CA VAL A 26 0.81 17.54 8.26
C VAL A 26 2.20 16.98 7.98
N ALA A 27 2.27 15.87 7.25
CA ALA A 27 3.53 15.24 6.90
C ALA A 27 3.53 14.76 5.45
N THR A 28 4.70 14.87 4.83
CA THR A 28 5.01 14.26 3.54
C THR A 28 6.09 13.23 3.77
N ILE A 29 5.76 11.96 3.52
CA ILE A 29 6.59 10.81 3.84
C ILE A 29 7.03 10.16 2.53
N PRO A 30 8.27 10.38 2.07
CA PRO A 30 8.82 9.62 0.96
C PRO A 30 9.16 8.21 1.44
N VAL A 31 8.53 7.22 0.81
CA VAL A 31 8.71 5.80 1.06
C VAL A 31 9.52 5.22 -0.10
N SER A 32 10.70 4.70 0.20
CA SER A 32 11.57 4.11 -0.83
C SER A 32 10.97 2.83 -1.40
N GLU A 33 11.28 2.55 -2.68
CA GLU A 33 10.96 1.28 -3.33
C GLU A 33 11.36 0.06 -2.48
N GLY A 34 12.53 0.11 -1.85
CA GLY A 34 13.02 -0.97 -0.98
C GLY A 34 12.08 -1.24 0.20
N LEU A 35 11.55 -0.19 0.84
CA LEU A 35 10.63 -0.34 1.96
C LEU A 35 9.27 -0.90 1.50
N VAL A 36 8.76 -0.42 0.35
CA VAL A 36 7.52 -0.94 -0.25
C VAL A 36 7.66 -2.44 -0.54
N ASN A 37 8.75 -2.86 -1.17
CA ASN A 37 8.97 -4.27 -1.53
C ASN A 37 9.22 -5.17 -0.32
N MET A 38 9.85 -4.64 0.73
CA MET A 38 9.99 -5.35 2.00
C MET A 38 8.62 -5.59 2.66
N ALA A 39 7.77 -4.56 2.71
CA ALA A 39 6.41 -4.68 3.24
C ALA A 39 5.57 -5.65 2.40
N LEU A 40 5.61 -5.54 1.07
CA LEU A 40 4.94 -6.46 0.16
C LEU A 40 5.34 -7.91 0.41
N SER A 41 6.64 -8.18 0.51
CA SER A 41 7.16 -9.53 0.73
C SER A 41 6.68 -10.12 2.05
N ALA A 42 6.53 -9.28 3.09
CA ALA A 42 5.99 -9.70 4.39
C ALA A 42 4.48 -10.01 4.36
N SER A 43 3.73 -9.39 3.44
CA SER A 43 2.28 -9.60 3.30
C SER A 43 1.89 -10.72 2.33
N LEU A 44 2.84 -11.30 1.58
CA LEU A 44 2.54 -12.38 0.65
C LEU A 44 2.14 -13.67 1.38
N PRO A 45 1.08 -14.37 0.94
CA PRO A 45 0.66 -15.61 1.57
C PRO A 45 1.73 -16.71 1.48
N PRO A 46 1.91 -17.55 2.51
CA PRO A 46 2.74 -18.73 2.41
C PRO A 46 2.18 -19.67 1.34
N GLY A 47 3.01 -20.02 0.33
CA GLY A 47 2.59 -20.88 -0.78
C GLY A 47 1.98 -20.14 -1.98
N ALA A 48 2.06 -18.81 -2.04
CA ALA A 48 1.67 -18.07 -3.24
C ALA A 48 2.39 -18.64 -4.50
N PRO A 49 1.70 -18.78 -5.64
CA PRO A 49 2.27 -19.36 -6.87
C PRO A 49 3.27 -18.43 -7.59
N VAL A 50 3.83 -17.44 -6.89
CA VAL A 50 4.92 -16.58 -7.32
C VAL A 50 6.24 -17.01 -6.69
N ARG A 51 7.32 -16.84 -7.45
CA ARG A 51 8.68 -16.82 -6.95
C ARG A 51 9.04 -15.47 -6.35
N SER A 52 8.66 -14.38 -7.03
CA SER A 52 8.88 -13.02 -6.53
C SER A 52 7.86 -12.05 -7.12
N VAL A 53 7.59 -10.98 -6.36
CA VAL A 53 6.83 -9.81 -6.81
C VAL A 53 7.64 -8.58 -6.42
N ALA A 54 7.81 -7.64 -7.35
CA ALA A 54 8.49 -6.38 -7.12
C ALA A 54 7.64 -5.23 -7.66
N ILE A 55 7.46 -4.19 -6.86
CA ILE A 55 6.81 -2.93 -7.20
C ILE A 55 7.89 -1.90 -7.46
N HIS A 56 7.78 -1.20 -8.59
CA HIS A 56 8.63 -0.09 -8.99
C HIS A 56 7.75 1.16 -9.13
N PRO A 57 7.81 2.10 -8.17
CA PRO A 57 7.15 3.39 -8.32
C PRO A 57 7.78 4.18 -9.47
N GLU A 58 6.94 4.70 -10.35
CA GLU A 58 7.32 5.56 -11.47
C GLU A 58 6.72 6.95 -11.26
N ALA A 59 7.32 8.00 -11.81
CA ALA A 59 6.74 9.34 -11.72
C ALA A 59 5.34 9.42 -12.36
N GLY A 60 4.47 10.22 -11.75
CA GLY A 60 3.13 10.51 -12.28
C GLY A 60 2.08 9.47 -11.91
N ASP A 61 2.07 9.08 -10.63
CA ASP A 61 1.09 8.19 -10.00
C ASP A 61 1.03 6.79 -10.62
N ARG A 62 2.19 6.27 -11.03
CA ARG A 62 2.34 5.01 -11.74
C ARG A 62 3.17 4.01 -10.95
N PHE A 63 2.86 2.74 -11.16
CA PHE A 63 3.64 1.63 -10.65
C PHE A 63 3.86 0.60 -11.75
N SER A 64 5.07 0.08 -11.85
CA SER A 64 5.34 -1.16 -12.57
C SER A 64 5.46 -2.31 -11.57
N VAL A 65 4.64 -3.33 -11.71
CA VAL A 65 4.68 -4.53 -10.87
C VAL A 65 5.22 -5.69 -11.68
N ARG A 66 6.43 -6.14 -11.34
CA ARG A 66 7.04 -7.32 -11.94
C ARG A 66 6.69 -8.55 -11.12
N ILE A 67 6.08 -9.53 -11.77
CA ILE A 67 5.63 -10.79 -11.18
C ILE A 67 6.43 -11.91 -11.83
N VAL A 68 7.13 -12.70 -11.03
CA VAL A 68 7.83 -13.91 -11.50
C VAL A 68 7.08 -15.12 -10.95
N PRO A 69 6.40 -15.91 -11.79
CA PRO A 69 5.72 -17.13 -11.35
C PRO A 69 6.69 -18.17 -10.78
N ARG A 70 6.19 -19.04 -9.90
CA ARG A 70 6.98 -20.16 -9.36
C ARG A 70 7.17 -21.29 -10.38
N MET A 71 6.22 -21.46 -11.30
CA MET A 71 6.31 -22.41 -12.40
C MET A 71 7.32 -21.95 -13.45
N SER A 72 8.35 -22.76 -13.73
CA SER A 72 9.44 -22.44 -14.67
C SER A 72 9.01 -22.25 -16.12
N LEU A 73 7.81 -22.71 -16.49
CA LEU A 73 7.26 -22.61 -17.85
C LEU A 73 6.51 -21.29 -18.11
N LEU A 74 6.20 -20.51 -17.07
CA LEU A 74 5.49 -19.24 -17.21
C LEU A 74 6.50 -18.07 -17.24
N PRO A 75 6.39 -17.15 -18.21
CA PRO A 75 7.28 -15.99 -18.27
C PRO A 75 7.01 -15.03 -17.11
N ALA A 76 8.03 -14.23 -16.77
CA ALA A 76 7.81 -13.08 -15.91
C ALA A 76 6.87 -12.08 -16.59
N MET A 77 5.96 -11.50 -15.82
CA MET A 77 4.97 -10.53 -16.30
C MET A 77 5.26 -9.18 -15.67
N THR A 78 5.03 -8.10 -16.42
CA THR A 78 5.04 -6.74 -15.88
C THR A 78 3.66 -6.12 -16.07
N LEU A 79 3.04 -5.73 -14.97
CA LEU A 79 1.79 -4.99 -14.95
C LEU A 79 2.11 -3.51 -14.76
N ARG A 80 1.44 -2.64 -15.52
CA ARG A 80 1.50 -1.19 -15.26
C ARG A 80 0.23 -0.76 -14.58
N LEU A 81 0.34 -0.04 -13.47
CA LEU A 81 -0.75 0.47 -12.68
C LEU A 81 -0.70 1.99 -12.68
N LEU A 82 -1.86 2.63 -12.61
CA LEU A 82 -2.03 4.06 -12.42
C LEU A 82 -2.95 4.27 -11.21
N VAL A 83 -2.65 5.20 -10.32
CA VAL A 83 -3.61 5.62 -9.29
C VAL A 83 -4.81 6.25 -9.98
N GLU A 84 -5.97 5.63 -9.82
CA GLU A 84 -7.23 6.11 -10.38
C GLU A 84 -8.02 6.91 -9.33
N GLU A 85 -8.10 6.39 -8.10
CA GLU A 85 -8.81 7.06 -7.01
C GLU A 85 -8.02 6.99 -5.70
N GLN A 86 -8.00 8.11 -4.99
CA GLN A 86 -7.35 8.25 -3.69
C GLN A 86 -8.29 7.82 -2.55
N PRO A 87 -7.74 7.36 -1.40
CA PRO A 87 -8.52 7.09 -0.21
C PRO A 87 -9.28 8.33 0.27
N ARG A 88 -10.52 8.13 0.73
CA ARG A 88 -11.35 9.17 1.37
C ARG A 88 -11.51 8.82 2.84
N LEU A 89 -10.59 9.25 3.69
CA LEU A 89 -10.65 8.92 5.11
C LEU A 89 -11.67 9.81 5.87
N PRO A 90 -12.29 9.28 6.95
CA PRO A 90 -12.20 7.90 7.43
C PRO A 90 -13.13 6.93 6.66
N ASP A 91 -14.02 7.44 5.81
CA ASP A 91 -15.16 6.72 5.22
C ASP A 91 -14.77 5.55 4.29
N SER A 92 -13.71 5.72 3.50
CA SER A 92 -13.25 4.78 2.49
C SER A 92 -11.72 4.75 2.44
N PRO A 93 -11.07 3.84 3.19
CA PRO A 93 -9.61 3.69 3.23
C PRO A 93 -9.04 2.94 2.01
N VAL A 94 -9.75 2.95 0.89
CA VAL A 94 -9.40 2.18 -0.32
C VAL A 94 -8.68 3.08 -1.32
N LEU A 95 -7.46 2.68 -1.69
CA LEU A 95 -6.73 3.22 -2.84
C LEU A 95 -7.09 2.38 -4.08
N VAL A 96 -7.50 3.02 -5.17
CA VAL A 96 -7.87 2.34 -6.41
C VAL A 96 -6.78 2.55 -7.45
N LEU A 97 -6.24 1.45 -7.96
CA LEU A 97 -5.25 1.44 -9.02
C LEU A 97 -5.87 0.84 -10.28
N ARG A 98 -5.80 1.52 -11.42
CA ARG A 98 -6.20 0.97 -12.72
C ARG A 98 -5.02 0.33 -13.41
N LEU A 99 -5.20 -0.86 -13.96
CA LEU A 99 -4.21 -1.48 -14.84
C LEU A 99 -4.20 -0.78 -16.21
N VAL A 100 -2.99 -0.50 -16.70
CA VAL A 100 -2.73 0.23 -17.95
C VAL A 100 -2.18 -0.72 -19.04
N THR A 101 -1.76 -1.93 -18.68
CA THR A 101 -1.21 -2.92 -19.63
C THR A 101 -2.29 -3.58 -20.49
N LEU A 102 -2.07 -3.51 -21.82
CA LEU A 102 -2.83 -4.01 -22.99
C LEU A 102 -3.97 -5.03 -22.73
N SER A 103 -5.17 -4.60 -23.13
CA SER A 103 -6.51 -5.18 -22.99
C SER A 103 -6.73 -6.61 -23.57
N GLY A 104 -5.71 -7.28 -24.12
CA GLY A 104 -5.83 -8.58 -24.78
C GLY A 104 -5.40 -9.81 -23.97
N LEU A 105 -4.51 -9.65 -22.98
CA LEU A 105 -3.98 -10.77 -22.17
C LEU A 105 -4.69 -10.91 -20.81
N PHE A 106 -5.61 -9.98 -20.52
CA PHE A 106 -6.21 -9.79 -19.20
C PHE A 106 -7.18 -10.89 -18.79
N GLY A 107 -7.99 -11.38 -19.75
CA GLY A 107 -8.95 -12.46 -19.49
C GLY A 107 -8.29 -13.76 -19.02
N LEU A 108 -6.99 -13.93 -19.32
CA LEU A 108 -6.21 -15.10 -18.91
C LEU A 108 -5.46 -14.88 -17.60
N ALA A 109 -5.09 -13.63 -17.29
CA ALA A 109 -4.31 -13.29 -16.10
C ALA A 109 -5.18 -13.06 -14.85
N GLY A 110 -6.40 -12.54 -14.98
CA GLY A 110 -7.25 -12.15 -13.84
C GLY A 110 -7.54 -13.29 -12.86
N GLY A 111 -7.84 -14.49 -13.37
CA GLY A 111 -8.06 -15.68 -12.54
C GLY A 111 -6.77 -16.23 -11.91
N ALA A 112 -5.64 -16.10 -12.61
CA ALA A 112 -4.35 -16.58 -12.11
C ALA A 112 -3.79 -15.69 -10.98
N ILE A 113 -4.02 -14.37 -11.04
CA ILE A 113 -3.49 -13.42 -10.05
C ILE A 113 -4.38 -13.27 -8.80
N ALA A 114 -5.68 -13.53 -8.90
CA ALA A 114 -6.61 -13.34 -7.78
C ALA A 114 -6.24 -14.17 -6.54
N GLY A 115 -5.77 -15.41 -6.72
CA GLY A 115 -5.30 -16.28 -5.63
C GLY A 115 -3.92 -15.90 -5.06
N MET A 116 -3.29 -14.85 -5.57
CA MET A 116 -1.93 -14.42 -5.23
C MET A 116 -1.90 -13.07 -4.51
N LEU A 117 -3.06 -12.43 -4.37
CA LEU A 117 -3.16 -11.09 -3.79
C LEU A 117 -2.95 -11.17 -2.26
N PRO A 118 -2.15 -10.26 -1.69
CA PRO A 118 -2.03 -10.16 -0.25
C PRO A 118 -3.38 -9.73 0.37
N PRO A 119 -3.64 -10.04 1.64
CA PRO A 119 -4.88 -9.63 2.26
C PRO A 119 -4.98 -8.09 2.29
N GLY A 120 -6.17 -7.57 2.00
CA GLY A 120 -6.40 -6.14 1.78
C GLY A 120 -6.25 -5.71 0.31
N VAL A 121 -5.79 -6.59 -0.58
CA VAL A 121 -5.74 -6.30 -2.02
C VAL A 121 -6.75 -7.16 -2.77
N ARG A 122 -7.54 -6.54 -3.64
CA ARG A 122 -8.57 -7.19 -4.44
C ARG A 122 -8.49 -6.74 -5.89
N LEU A 123 -8.85 -7.63 -6.80
CA LEU A 123 -9.03 -7.32 -8.21
C LEU A 123 -10.53 -7.20 -8.51
N ASP A 124 -10.92 -6.11 -9.19
CA ASP A 124 -12.26 -5.85 -9.70
C ASP A 124 -12.16 -5.41 -11.17
N GLY A 125 -12.27 -6.36 -12.08
CA GLY A 125 -12.01 -6.12 -13.50
C GLY A 125 -10.58 -5.62 -13.76
N GLU A 126 -10.46 -4.39 -14.27
CA GLU A 126 -9.18 -3.72 -14.53
C GLU A 126 -8.68 -2.87 -13.34
N ARG A 127 -9.37 -2.93 -12.19
CA ARG A 127 -9.03 -2.17 -10.99
C ARG A 127 -8.44 -3.09 -9.92
N ILE A 128 -7.38 -2.64 -9.28
CA ILE A 128 -6.87 -3.18 -8.03
C ILE A 128 -7.32 -2.25 -6.92
N LEU A 129 -8.06 -2.80 -5.97
CA LEU A 129 -8.50 -2.12 -4.76
C LEU A 129 -7.55 -2.51 -3.63
N VAL A 130 -6.91 -1.50 -3.04
CA VAL A 130 -5.99 -1.66 -1.91
C VAL A 130 -6.64 -1.05 -0.67
N ASP A 131 -7.15 -1.90 0.20
CA ASP A 131 -7.70 -1.52 1.51
C ASP A 131 -6.55 -1.29 2.50
N LEU A 132 -6.25 -0.02 2.73
CA LEU A 132 -5.17 0.42 3.59
C LEU A 132 -5.45 0.12 5.06
N ARG A 133 -6.73 0.01 5.47
CA ARG A 133 -7.10 -0.35 6.83
C ARG A 133 -6.81 -1.82 7.09
N THR A 134 -7.14 -2.69 6.15
CA THR A 134 -6.80 -4.12 6.24
C THR A 134 -5.28 -4.31 6.29
N ILE A 135 -4.51 -3.60 5.46
CA ILE A 135 -3.04 -3.65 5.49
C ILE A 135 -2.50 -3.12 6.82
N ALA A 136 -2.97 -1.98 7.30
CA ALA A 136 -2.55 -1.43 8.59
C ALA A 136 -2.89 -2.36 9.77
N ALA A 137 -4.04 -3.05 9.71
CA ALA A 137 -4.44 -4.02 10.72
C ALA A 137 -3.47 -5.21 10.83
N GLN A 138 -2.90 -5.68 9.71
CA GLN A 138 -1.89 -6.75 9.73
C GLN A 138 -0.66 -6.40 10.56
N HIS A 139 -0.36 -5.11 10.69
CA HIS A 139 0.76 -4.59 11.45
C HIS A 139 0.35 -3.96 12.79
N GLY A 140 -0.91 -4.14 13.23
CA GLY A 140 -1.43 -3.58 14.49
C GLY A 140 -1.67 -2.07 14.46
N GLN A 141 -1.65 -1.43 13.29
CA GLN A 141 -1.70 0.03 13.11
C GLN A 141 -3.02 0.55 12.55
N ALA A 142 -4.09 -0.26 12.50
CA ALA A 142 -5.38 0.14 11.92
C ALA A 142 -5.95 1.43 12.54
N ARG A 143 -5.70 1.66 13.83
CA ARG A 143 -6.17 2.84 14.58
C ARG A 143 -5.54 4.15 14.13
N VAL A 144 -4.36 4.10 13.50
CA VAL A 144 -3.69 5.32 13.01
C VAL A 144 -4.56 6.04 11.98
N LEU A 145 -5.27 5.28 11.13
CA LEU A 145 -6.14 5.85 10.11
C LEU A 145 -7.34 6.62 10.68
N ASP A 146 -7.71 6.37 11.93
CA ASP A 146 -8.85 7.06 12.59
C ASP A 146 -8.50 8.50 12.99
N TYR A 147 -7.20 8.82 13.09
CA TYR A 147 -6.70 10.17 13.36
C TYR A 147 -6.39 10.97 12.09
N LEU A 148 -6.43 10.32 10.93
CA LEU A 148 -6.14 10.96 9.65
C LEU A 148 -7.43 11.53 9.05
N THR A 149 -7.39 12.82 8.71
CA THR A 149 -8.44 13.49 7.96
C THR A 149 -8.18 13.40 6.46
N LYS A 150 -6.92 13.24 6.04
CA LYS A 150 -6.54 13.10 4.64
C LYS A 150 -5.34 12.18 4.49
N LEU A 151 -5.41 11.36 3.44
CA LEU A 151 -4.32 10.51 2.99
C LEU A 151 -4.28 10.58 1.48
N HIS A 152 -3.13 10.94 0.93
CA HIS A 152 -2.89 10.97 -0.50
C HIS A 152 -1.62 10.20 -0.82
N VAL A 153 -1.70 9.32 -1.82
CA VAL A 153 -0.61 8.48 -2.28
C VAL A 153 -0.22 8.94 -3.67
N GLY A 154 0.94 9.57 -3.78
CA GLY A 154 1.57 9.91 -5.06
C GLY A 154 2.78 9.03 -5.34
N THR A 155 3.32 9.12 -6.55
CA THR A 155 4.59 8.46 -6.89
C THR A 155 5.56 9.36 -7.61
N GLU A 156 6.83 9.20 -7.25
CA GLU A 156 7.98 9.74 -7.96
C GLU A 156 8.91 8.58 -8.34
N ASP A 157 9.92 8.85 -9.16
CA ASP A 157 10.84 7.80 -9.61
C ASP A 157 11.52 7.10 -8.41
N GLY A 158 11.26 5.79 -8.25
CA GLY A 158 11.81 4.96 -7.18
C GLY A 158 11.21 5.20 -5.78
N ARG A 159 10.14 5.99 -5.63
CA ARG A 159 9.49 6.23 -4.32
C ARG A 159 8.00 6.47 -4.39
N VAL A 160 7.31 6.04 -3.34
CA VAL A 160 5.92 6.41 -3.07
C VAL A 160 5.93 7.61 -2.14
N VAL A 161 5.17 8.65 -2.45
CA VAL A 161 5.05 9.83 -1.61
C VAL A 161 3.70 9.78 -0.91
N VAL A 162 3.71 9.65 0.41
CA VAL A 162 2.50 9.61 1.21
C VAL A 162 2.33 10.96 1.89
N HIS A 163 1.28 11.69 1.53
CA HIS A 163 0.87 12.89 2.23
C HIS A 163 -0.22 12.54 3.23
N VAL A 164 -0.03 12.93 4.48
CA VAL A 164 -1.00 12.76 5.55
C VAL A 164 -1.34 14.09 6.19
N GLU A 165 -2.62 14.26 6.49
CA GLU A 165 -3.13 15.30 7.36
C GLU A 165 -3.99 14.63 8.43
N GLY A 166 -3.85 15.06 9.67
CA GLY A 166 -4.58 14.47 10.80
C GLY A 166 -4.71 15.42 11.97
N VAL A 167 -5.70 15.14 12.81
CA VAL A 167 -5.95 15.89 14.04
C VAL A 167 -6.08 14.90 15.19
N ILE A 168 -5.37 15.18 16.27
CA ILE A 168 -5.48 14.42 17.51
C ILE A 168 -6.51 15.12 18.38
N ASN A 169 -7.62 14.44 18.67
CA ASN A 169 -8.70 14.95 19.53
C ASN A 169 -8.63 14.32 20.93
#